data_AF-N1PYJ4-F1
#
_entry.id   AF-N1PYJ4-F1
#
_cell.length_a   1.000
_cell.length_b   1.000
_cell.length_c   1.000
_cell.angle_alpha   90.00
_cell.angle_beta   90.00
_cell.angle_gamma   90.00
#
_symmetry.space_group_name_H-M   'P 1'
#
loop_
_entity.id
_entity.type
_entity.pdbx_description
1 polymer ?
#
loop_
_entity_poly.entity_id
_entity_poly.type
_entity_poly.pdbx_seq_one_letter_code
_entity_poly.pdbx_strand_id
1 'polypeptide(L)'
;MQFTSSTMETLLDTQHVKAAINLDALSFDDLEIYKSQLELVRQRILYLQNARSGLLKLPGELRNKIFLLAMYGELQELRKSSRHAVMFRQPAFFAANRQVKAECTGVWLADVLVWEEFDTTSKTWTRMSADQVRAMCSAKTAAGRCKLVTQSAHCDVLRTRDAVEGSRSICSRRGLVRTDTDLALPQLRWWIW
;
A
#
# COMPACT_ATOMS: atom_id res chain seq x y z
N MET A 1 46.82 0.82 -19.27
CA MET A 1 46.57 1.31 -17.90
C MET A 1 45.96 0.17 -17.10
N GLN A 2 46.74 -0.38 -16.17
CA GLN A 2 46.37 -1.51 -15.33
C GLN A 2 45.53 -0.99 -14.15
N PHE A 3 44.29 -1.48 -14.02
CA PHE A 3 43.51 -1.27 -12.81
C PHE A 3 44.01 -2.26 -11.76
N THR A 4 44.66 -1.74 -10.71
CA THR A 4 45.14 -2.50 -9.58
C THR A 4 43.97 -3.09 -8.79
N SER A 5 43.97 -4.41 -8.66
CA SER A 5 43.01 -5.27 -7.95
C SER A 5 43.00 -5.11 -6.42
N SER A 6 43.18 -3.88 -5.90
CA SER A 6 43.42 -3.63 -4.46
C SER A 6 42.23 -3.01 -3.71
N THR A 7 41.15 -2.64 -4.40
CA THR A 7 39.97 -2.02 -3.77
C THR A 7 38.76 -2.96 -3.64
N MET A 8 38.93 -4.25 -3.95
CA MET A 8 37.86 -5.25 -3.88
C MET A 8 38.04 -6.33 -2.81
N GLU A 9 39.09 -6.22 -1.97
CA GLU A 9 39.36 -7.16 -0.87
C GLU A 9 38.82 -6.71 0.50
N THR A 10 38.11 -5.58 0.59
CA THR A 10 37.47 -5.13 1.83
C THR A 10 36.02 -5.59 2.00
N LEU A 11 35.56 -6.59 1.23
CA LEU A 11 34.13 -6.92 1.16
C LEU A 11 33.70 -8.32 1.59
N LEU A 12 34.59 -9.23 2.01
CA LEU A 12 34.15 -10.57 2.42
C LEU A 12 34.94 -11.13 3.61
N ASP A 13 35.04 -10.35 4.68
CA ASP A 13 35.21 -10.93 6.02
C ASP A 13 33.83 -11.32 6.61
N THR A 14 33.10 -12.10 5.83
CA THR A 14 31.77 -12.66 6.16
C THR A 14 31.83 -13.71 7.27
N GLN A 15 33.02 -14.02 7.81
CA GLN A 15 33.17 -14.89 8.97
C GLN A 15 32.83 -14.20 10.31
N HIS A 16 32.81 -12.87 10.38
CA HIS A 16 32.49 -12.16 11.62
C HIS A 16 30.98 -11.96 11.90
N VAL A 17 30.10 -12.19 10.93
CA VAL A 17 28.64 -11.97 11.11
C VAL A 17 27.94 -13.17 11.78
N LYS A 18 28.66 -14.25 12.11
CA LYS A 18 28.16 -15.40 12.88
C LYS A 18 28.57 -15.42 14.35
N ALA A 19 29.10 -14.33 14.89
CA ALA A 19 29.06 -14.15 16.33
C ALA A 19 27.61 -13.81 16.69
N ALA A 20 26.88 -14.76 17.28
CA ALA A 20 25.60 -14.46 17.89
C ALA A 20 25.87 -13.43 19.01
N ILE A 21 25.68 -12.15 18.69
CA ILE A 21 25.76 -11.07 19.67
C ILE A 21 24.75 -11.45 20.76
N ASN A 22 25.25 -11.76 21.95
CA ASN A 22 24.40 -12.05 23.09
C ASN A 22 23.76 -10.72 23.51
N LEU A 23 22.60 -10.42 22.92
CA LEU A 23 21.87 -9.17 23.13
C LEU A 23 21.52 -8.95 24.61
N ASP A 24 21.36 -10.03 25.37
CA ASP A 24 21.03 -9.99 26.80
C ASP A 24 22.23 -9.54 27.67
N ALA A 25 23.45 -9.53 27.12
CA ALA A 25 24.66 -9.10 27.81
C ALA A 25 25.08 -7.65 27.48
N LEU A 26 24.37 -6.97 26.57
CA LEU A 26 24.68 -5.60 26.15
C LEU A 26 23.97 -4.57 27.02
N SER A 27 24.63 -3.44 27.27
CA SER A 27 23.97 -2.30 27.89
C SER A 27 22.95 -1.66 26.93
N PHE A 28 22.02 -0.86 27.47
CA PHE A 28 21.06 -0.12 26.65
C PHE A 28 21.75 0.82 25.66
N ASP A 29 22.83 1.49 26.09
CA ASP A 29 23.57 2.43 25.25
C ASP A 29 24.25 1.70 24.08
N ASP A 30 24.81 0.52 24.33
CA ASP A 30 25.39 -0.33 23.28
C ASP A 30 24.31 -0.78 22.28
N LEU A 31 23.13 -1.18 22.76
CA LEU A 31 22.01 -1.56 21.91
C LEU A 31 21.55 -0.41 21.01
N GLU A 32 21.50 0.82 21.52
CA GLU A 32 21.10 2.00 20.74
C GLU A 32 22.17 2.37 19.68
N ILE A 33 23.46 2.18 19.99
CA ILE A 33 24.56 2.31 19.02
C ILE A 33 24.40 1.25 17.90
N TYR A 34 24.21 -0.02 18.27
CA TYR A 34 24.02 -1.10 17.29
C TYR A 34 22.80 -0.88 16.40
N LYS A 35 21.68 -0.45 16.98
CA LYS A 35 20.47 -0.07 16.23
C LYS A 35 20.77 1.04 15.22
N SER A 36 21.50 2.07 15.63
CA SER A 36 21.88 3.18 14.74
C SER A 36 22.77 2.71 13.59
N GLN A 37 23.75 1.83 13.87
CA GLN A 37 24.59 1.22 12.84
C GLN A 37 23.80 0.34 11.88
N LEU A 38 22.87 -0.48 12.39
CA LEU A 38 21.99 -1.33 11.57
C LEU A 38 21.08 -0.49 10.68
N GLU A 39 20.53 0.63 11.18
CA GLU A 39 19.75 1.56 10.36
C GLU A 39 20.60 2.21 9.26
N LEU A 40 21.85 2.59 9.55
CA LEU A 40 22.77 3.11 8.54
C LEU A 40 23.10 2.06 7.46
N VAL A 41 23.38 0.82 7.86
CA VAL A 41 23.63 -0.29 6.93
C VAL A 41 22.38 -0.57 6.09
N ARG A 42 21.19 -0.59 6.71
CA ARG A 42 19.91 -0.75 6.02
C ARG A 42 19.70 0.35 4.98
N GLN A 43 19.93 1.62 5.34
CA GLN A 43 19.85 2.75 4.42
C GLN A 43 20.81 2.58 3.24
N ARG A 44 22.04 2.10 3.49
CA ARG A 44 23.02 1.88 2.43
C ARG A 44 22.66 0.72 1.52
N ILE A 45 22.13 -0.38 2.05
CA ILE A 45 21.60 -1.50 1.26
C ILE A 45 20.45 -1.02 0.38
N LEU A 46 19.50 -0.29 0.94
CA LEU A 46 18.37 0.29 0.18
C LEU A 46 18.86 1.23 -0.91
N TYR A 47 19.84 2.09 -0.61
CA TYR A 47 20.45 2.97 -1.60
C TYR A 47 21.07 2.16 -2.75
N LEU A 48 21.84 1.12 -2.45
CA LEU A 48 22.47 0.27 -3.47
C LEU A 48 21.45 -0.53 -4.30
N GLN A 49 20.39 -1.03 -3.67
CA GLN A 49 19.27 -1.69 -4.35
C GLN A 49 18.55 -0.71 -5.29
N ASN A 50 18.29 0.51 -4.81
CA ASN A 50 17.63 1.56 -5.57
C ASN A 50 18.53 2.16 -6.66
N ALA A 51 19.85 2.12 -6.51
CA ALA A 51 20.81 2.69 -7.46
C ALA A 51 20.76 2.02 -8.85
N ARG A 52 20.16 0.83 -8.96
CA ARG A 52 19.95 0.14 -10.23
C ARG A 52 18.65 0.55 -10.94
N SER A 53 17.71 1.16 -10.24
CA SER A 53 16.42 1.59 -10.79
C SER A 53 16.37 3.11 -10.92
N GLY A 54 16.24 3.60 -12.15
CA GLY A 54 16.05 5.04 -12.40
C GLY A 54 14.85 5.61 -11.64
N LEU A 55 13.79 4.81 -11.47
CA LEU A 55 12.59 5.18 -10.72
C LEU A 55 12.86 5.31 -9.22
N LEU A 56 13.59 4.38 -8.61
CA LEU A 56 13.82 4.35 -7.17
C LEU A 56 14.89 5.36 -6.70
N LYS A 57 15.65 5.94 -7.62
CA LYS A 57 16.55 7.08 -7.35
C LYS A 57 15.81 8.39 -7.13
N LEU A 58 14.58 8.50 -7.63
CA LEU A 58 13.81 9.74 -7.54
C LEU A 58 13.36 9.99 -6.09
N PRO A 59 13.19 11.27 -5.68
CA PRO A 59 12.48 11.63 -4.45
C PRO A 59 11.11 10.96 -4.34
N GLY A 60 10.67 10.64 -3.11
CA GLY A 60 9.43 9.92 -2.87
C GLY A 60 8.20 10.62 -3.46
N GLU A 61 8.17 11.95 -3.44
CA GLU A 61 7.09 12.76 -3.98
C GLU A 61 6.98 12.61 -5.51
N LEU A 62 8.12 12.54 -6.20
CA LEU A 62 8.15 12.31 -7.65
C LEU A 62 7.74 10.87 -7.98
N ARG A 63 8.20 9.88 -7.19
CA ARG A 63 7.76 8.50 -7.36
C ARG A 63 6.25 8.36 -7.20
N ASN A 64 5.68 8.97 -6.17
CA ASN A 64 4.23 8.96 -5.94
C ASN A 64 3.45 9.55 -7.11
N LYS A 65 3.91 10.68 -7.69
CA LYS A 65 3.30 11.25 -8.90
C LYS A 65 3.39 10.33 -10.10
N ILE A 66 4.55 9.71 -10.34
CA ILE A 66 4.73 8.76 -11.43
C ILE A 66 3.79 7.56 -11.25
N PHE A 67 3.72 7.01 -10.04
CA PHE A 67 2.82 5.92 -9.71
C PHE A 67 1.37 6.31 -9.95
N LEU A 68 0.93 7.48 -9.47
CA LEU A 68 -0.42 7.97 -9.69
C LEU A 68 -0.77 8.09 -11.18
N LEU A 69 0.12 8.67 -11.98
CA LEU A 69 -0.06 8.77 -13.43
C LEU A 69 -0.12 7.40 -14.12
N ALA A 70 0.73 6.47 -13.69
CA ALA A 70 0.69 5.09 -14.20
C ALA A 70 -0.63 4.39 -13.85
N MET A 71 -1.15 4.59 -12.63
CA MET A 71 -2.46 4.07 -12.23
C MET A 71 -3.58 4.66 -13.09
N TYR A 72 -3.60 5.97 -13.31
CA TYR A 72 -4.60 6.60 -14.17
C TYR A 72 -4.52 6.14 -15.62
N GLY A 73 -3.30 5.97 -16.16
CA GLY A 73 -3.10 5.41 -17.50
C GLY A 73 -3.68 4.00 -17.62
N GLU A 74 -3.39 3.11 -16.68
CA GLU A 74 -3.92 1.75 -16.67
C GLU A 74 -5.45 1.74 -16.52
N LEU A 75 -6.01 2.58 -15.64
CA LEU A 75 -7.45 2.74 -15.49
C LEU A 75 -8.12 3.26 -16.77
N GLN A 76 -7.48 4.19 -17.47
CA GLN A 76 -7.97 4.72 -18.74
C GLN A 76 -7.99 3.64 -19.82
N GLU A 77 -6.93 2.83 -19.92
CA GLU A 77 -6.86 1.71 -20.86
C GLU A 77 -7.90 0.64 -20.52
N LEU A 78 -8.12 0.32 -19.24
CA LEU A 78 -9.17 -0.59 -18.80
C LEU A 78 -10.58 -0.07 -19.16
N ARG A 79 -10.82 1.23 -19.02
CA ARG A 79 -12.09 1.87 -19.43
C ARG A 79 -12.32 1.79 -20.94
N LYS A 80 -11.27 1.90 -21.75
CA LYS A 80 -11.36 1.77 -23.22
C LYS A 80 -11.53 0.33 -23.67
N SER A 81 -10.82 -0.60 -23.03
CA SER A 81 -10.74 -2.01 -23.43
C SER A 81 -11.98 -2.82 -23.02
N SER A 82 -12.62 -2.46 -21.90
CA SER A 82 -13.68 -3.28 -21.32
C SER A 82 -15.09 -2.76 -21.67
N ARG A 83 -15.88 -3.55 -22.42
CA ARG A 83 -17.35 -3.45 -22.46
C ARG A 83 -18.02 -3.98 -21.18
N HIS A 84 -17.23 -4.59 -20.29
CA HIS A 84 -17.67 -5.20 -19.03
C HIS A 84 -16.93 -4.58 -17.85
N ALA A 85 -17.62 -4.45 -16.72
CA ALA A 85 -17.16 -3.77 -15.52
C ALA A 85 -15.68 -4.04 -15.18
N VAL A 86 -14.89 -2.97 -15.06
CA VAL A 86 -13.53 -2.99 -14.52
C VAL A 86 -13.56 -3.67 -13.15
N MET A 87 -13.12 -4.93 -13.09
CA MET A 87 -13.00 -5.67 -11.84
C MET A 87 -11.91 -5.01 -10.99
N PHE A 88 -12.10 -4.97 -9.67
CA PHE A 88 -11.10 -4.51 -8.72
C PHE A 88 -9.82 -5.31 -8.88
N ARG A 89 -8.85 -4.75 -9.58
CA ARG A 89 -7.52 -5.33 -9.69
C ARG A 89 -6.53 -4.23 -9.39
N GLN A 90 -5.58 -4.55 -8.52
CA GLN A 90 -4.39 -3.73 -8.38
C GLN A 90 -3.75 -3.58 -9.77
N PRO A 91 -3.24 -2.39 -10.11
CA PRO A 91 -2.52 -2.17 -11.35
C PRO A 91 -1.46 -3.27 -11.55
N ALA A 92 -1.32 -3.80 -12.76
CA ALA A 92 -0.48 -4.98 -13.03
C ALA A 92 0.97 -4.77 -12.56
N PHE A 93 1.47 -3.53 -12.62
CA PHE A 93 2.81 -3.17 -12.18
C PHE A 93 3.03 -3.32 -10.66
N PHE A 94 1.98 -3.48 -9.85
CA PHE A 94 2.10 -3.82 -8.42
C PHE A 94 2.75 -5.20 -8.23
N ALA A 95 2.64 -6.08 -9.21
CA ALA A 95 3.28 -7.40 -9.18
C ALA A 95 4.77 -7.34 -9.56
N ALA A 96 5.27 -6.22 -10.10
CA ALA A 96 6.63 -6.13 -10.63
C ALA A 96 7.70 -6.25 -9.52
N ASN A 97 7.48 -5.63 -8.36
CA ASN A 97 8.40 -5.69 -7.23
C ASN A 97 7.68 -5.40 -5.89
N ARG A 98 8.09 -6.08 -4.81
CA ARG A 98 7.56 -5.87 -3.45
C ARG A 98 7.74 -4.43 -2.95
N GLN A 99 8.85 -3.78 -3.26
CA GLN A 99 9.10 -2.39 -2.87
C GLN A 99 8.14 -1.43 -3.59
N VAL A 100 8.01 -1.58 -4.91
CA VAL A 100 7.04 -0.81 -5.71
C VAL A 100 5.64 -1.02 -5.17
N LYS A 101 5.25 -2.27 -4.88
CA LYS A 101 3.95 -2.57 -4.26
C LYS A 101 3.76 -1.82 -2.95
N ALA A 102 4.74 -1.84 -2.05
CA ALA A 102 4.65 -1.18 -0.75
C ALA A 102 4.48 0.34 -0.90
N GLU A 103 5.25 0.98 -1.79
CA GLU A 103 5.16 2.42 -2.04
C GLU A 103 3.85 2.81 -2.75
N CYS A 104 3.46 2.07 -3.78
CA CYS A 104 2.24 2.32 -4.55
C CYS A 104 0.96 2.05 -3.76
N THR A 105 0.98 1.14 -2.78
CA THR A 105 -0.22 0.82 -2.00
C THR A 105 -0.74 2.05 -1.26
N GLY A 106 0.14 2.89 -0.73
CA GLY A 106 -0.27 4.14 -0.07
C GLY A 106 -1.00 5.08 -1.03
N VAL A 107 -0.40 5.34 -2.18
CA VAL A 107 -0.97 6.20 -3.24
C VAL A 107 -2.29 5.65 -3.76
N TRP A 108 -2.37 4.34 -3.99
CA TRP A 108 -3.60 3.70 -4.47
C TRP A 108 -4.75 3.85 -3.48
N LEU A 109 -4.52 3.58 -2.20
CA LEU A 109 -5.56 3.66 -1.18
C LEU A 109 -5.98 5.11 -0.88
N ALA A 110 -5.06 6.08 -0.95
CA ALA A 110 -5.30 7.46 -0.56
C ALA A 110 -5.78 8.36 -1.72
N ASP A 111 -5.17 8.21 -2.90
CA ASP A 111 -5.30 9.18 -4.01
C ASP A 111 -6.16 8.65 -5.16
N VAL A 112 -6.34 7.33 -5.27
CA VAL A 112 -7.10 6.71 -6.38
C VAL A 112 -8.43 6.14 -5.93
N LEU A 113 -8.47 5.51 -4.76
CA LEU A 113 -9.70 4.97 -4.21
C LEU A 113 -10.48 6.01 -3.43
N VAL A 114 -11.78 6.10 -3.71
CA VAL A 114 -12.74 6.81 -2.87
C VAL A 114 -13.38 5.81 -1.92
N TRP A 115 -13.31 6.10 -0.63
CA TRP A 115 -13.87 5.28 0.44
C TRP A 115 -15.13 5.93 0.98
N GLU A 116 -16.16 5.12 1.19
CA GLU A 116 -17.41 5.55 1.80
C GLU A 116 -17.84 4.55 2.87
N GLU A 117 -18.30 5.08 4.01
CA GLU A 117 -18.86 4.32 5.12
C GLU A 117 -20.38 4.51 5.16
N PHE A 118 -21.13 3.46 5.50
CA PHE A 118 -22.56 3.55 5.67
C PHE A 118 -22.90 3.98 7.09
N ASP A 119 -23.42 5.20 7.24
CA ASP A 119 -23.97 5.68 8.50
C ASP A 119 -25.37 5.10 8.69
N THR A 120 -25.50 4.18 9.65
CA THR A 120 -26.75 3.50 9.99
C THR A 120 -27.80 4.44 10.57
N THR A 121 -27.38 5.54 11.18
CA THR A 121 -28.27 6.53 11.83
C THR A 121 -28.97 7.37 10.77
N SER A 122 -28.19 7.95 9.85
CA SER A 122 -28.73 8.74 8.74
C SER A 122 -29.20 7.89 7.56
N LYS A 123 -28.85 6.60 7.53
CA LYS A 123 -29.03 5.71 6.38
C LYS A 123 -28.38 6.27 5.11
N THR A 124 -27.26 6.98 5.25
CA THR A 124 -26.53 7.58 4.12
C THR A 124 -25.09 7.09 4.05
N TRP A 125 -24.49 7.23 2.87
CA TRP A 125 -23.08 6.93 2.68
C TRP A 125 -22.25 8.20 2.82
N THR A 126 -21.27 8.17 3.72
CA THR A 126 -20.40 9.30 4.02
C THR A 126 -18.99 9.02 3.49
N ARG A 127 -18.38 10.03 2.87
CA ARG A 127 -17.02 9.89 2.34
C ARG A 127 -16.01 9.85 3.49
N MET A 128 -15.11 8.88 3.45
CA MET A 128 -14.03 8.77 4.41
C MET A 128 -12.76 9.45 3.90
N SER A 129 -11.99 10.04 4.81
CA SER A 129 -10.64 10.49 4.56
C SER A 129 -9.64 9.33 4.59
N ALA A 130 -8.48 9.53 3.96
CA ALA A 130 -7.40 8.53 3.98
C ALA A 130 -6.93 8.21 5.42
N ASP A 131 -6.95 9.20 6.32
CA ASP A 131 -6.57 9.00 7.72
C ASP A 131 -7.60 8.16 8.48
N GLN A 132 -8.89 8.32 8.21
CA GLN A 132 -9.93 7.48 8.79
C GLN A 132 -9.78 6.02 8.33
N VAL A 133 -9.55 5.80 7.04
CA VAL A 133 -9.31 4.46 6.48
C VAL A 133 -8.04 3.85 7.08
N ARG A 134 -6.98 4.65 7.26
CA ARG A 134 -5.73 4.18 7.87
C ARG A 134 -5.92 3.84 9.35
N ALA A 135 -6.64 4.65 10.10
CA ALA A 135 -6.96 4.40 11.51
C ALA A 135 -7.74 3.09 11.65
N MET A 136 -8.71 2.85 10.77
CA MET A 136 -9.48 1.61 10.72
C MET A 136 -8.62 0.39 10.39
N CYS A 137 -7.73 0.47 9.39
CA CYS A 137 -6.77 -0.59 9.08
C CYS A 137 -5.79 -0.88 10.23
N SER A 138 -5.52 0.14 11.06
CA SER A 138 -4.57 0.05 12.17
C SER A 138 -5.22 -0.37 13.48
N ALA A 139 -6.56 -0.36 13.54
CA ALA A 139 -7.32 -0.73 14.72
C ALA A 139 -7.01 -2.18 15.12
N LYS A 140 -6.62 -2.36 16.37
CA LYS A 140 -6.46 -3.68 16.99
C LYS A 140 -7.80 -4.08 17.60
N THR A 141 -8.31 -5.20 17.13
CA THR A 141 -9.47 -5.88 17.71
C THR A 141 -9.00 -7.04 18.58
N ALA A 142 -9.92 -7.67 19.32
CA ALA A 142 -9.64 -8.90 20.07
C ALA A 142 -9.13 -10.04 19.17
N ALA A 143 -9.45 -10.03 17.87
CA ALA A 143 -8.99 -11.03 16.90
C ALA A 143 -7.68 -10.63 16.19
N GLY A 144 -7.08 -9.50 16.54
CA GLY A 144 -5.85 -8.99 15.93
C GLY A 144 -6.05 -7.70 15.13
N ARG A 145 -5.10 -7.41 14.23
CA ARG A 145 -5.20 -6.21 13.38
C ARG A 145 -6.31 -6.39 12.36
N CYS A 146 -7.18 -5.39 12.27
CA CYS A 146 -8.23 -5.33 11.28
C CYS A 146 -7.63 -5.39 9.86
N LYS A 147 -8.07 -6.36 9.06
CA LYS A 147 -7.73 -6.43 7.62
C LYS A 147 -8.94 -6.04 6.81
N LEU A 148 -8.75 -5.13 5.86
CA LEU A 148 -9.76 -4.83 4.85
C LEU A 148 -9.83 -6.00 3.85
N VAL A 149 -10.97 -6.66 3.80
CA VAL A 149 -11.30 -7.69 2.83
C VAL A 149 -12.17 -7.06 1.75
N THR A 150 -11.61 -6.89 0.57
CA THR A 150 -12.33 -6.39 -0.59
C THR A 150 -13.13 -7.53 -1.21
N GLN A 151 -14.43 -7.32 -1.38
CA GLN A 151 -15.30 -8.23 -2.13
C GLN A 151 -15.77 -7.53 -3.41
N SER A 152 -15.75 -8.27 -4.52
CA SER A 152 -16.41 -7.81 -5.73
C SER A 152 -17.91 -7.74 -5.45
N ALA A 153 -18.42 -6.52 -5.45
CA ALA A 153 -19.85 -6.28 -5.39
C ALA A 153 -20.23 -5.62 -6.71
N HIS A 154 -20.92 -6.39 -7.56
CA HIS A 154 -21.64 -5.81 -8.68
C HIS A 154 -22.85 -5.07 -8.11
N CYS A 155 -22.64 -3.83 -7.67
CA CYS A 155 -23.73 -2.87 -7.52
C CYS A 155 -24.12 -2.43 -8.93
N ASP A 156 -24.92 -3.26 -9.60
CA ASP A 156 -25.65 -2.78 -10.75
C ASP A 156 -26.62 -1.69 -10.28
N VAL A 157 -26.69 -0.58 -11.01
CA VAL A 157 -27.46 0.62 -10.62
C VAL A 157 -28.94 0.24 -10.36
N LEU A 158 -29.42 -0.80 -11.06
CA LEU A 158 -30.75 -1.37 -10.92
C LEU A 158 -30.99 -2.11 -9.59
N ARG A 159 -29.97 -2.69 -8.97
CA ARG A 159 -30.10 -3.50 -7.73
C ARG A 159 -29.98 -2.71 -6.44
N THR A 160 -29.55 -1.45 -6.52
CA THR A 160 -29.30 -0.61 -5.33
C THR A 160 -29.95 0.76 -5.48
N ARG A 161 -31.20 0.81 -5.99
CA ARG A 161 -31.97 2.05 -6.09
C ARG A 161 -31.98 2.83 -4.77
N ASP A 162 -32.20 2.14 -3.64
CA ASP A 162 -32.22 2.75 -2.31
C ASP A 162 -30.85 3.29 -1.85
N ALA A 163 -29.75 2.60 -2.21
CA ALA A 163 -28.39 3.05 -1.87
C ALA A 163 -27.84 4.12 -2.83
N VAL A 164 -28.46 4.27 -4.00
CA VAL A 164 -28.16 5.30 -5.01
C VAL A 164 -28.93 6.57 -4.69
N GLU A 165 -30.20 6.48 -4.31
CA GLU A 165 -31.06 7.63 -3.95
C GLU A 165 -30.53 8.42 -2.74
N GLY A 166 -29.86 7.76 -1.78
CA GLY A 166 -29.26 8.43 -0.61
C GLY A 166 -27.87 9.05 -0.81
N SER A 167 -27.29 8.98 -2.01
CA SER A 167 -25.86 9.27 -2.22
C SER A 167 -25.66 10.34 -3.30
N ARG A 168 -24.93 11.41 -2.96
CA ARG A 168 -24.72 12.59 -3.85
C ARG A 168 -23.79 12.35 -5.04
N SER A 169 -23.17 11.16 -5.16
CA SER A 169 -22.23 10.79 -6.24
C SER A 169 -22.86 9.78 -7.23
N ILE A 170 -23.05 10.21 -8.49
CA ILE A 170 -23.52 9.38 -9.62
C ILE A 170 -22.31 8.71 -10.28
N CYS A 171 -21.61 7.84 -9.54
CA CYS A 171 -20.46 7.11 -10.06
C CYS A 171 -20.78 5.62 -10.03
N SER A 172 -20.39 4.87 -11.06
CA SER A 172 -20.61 3.42 -11.07
C SER A 172 -19.77 2.78 -9.95
N ARG A 173 -20.43 2.32 -8.90
CA ARG A 173 -19.79 1.74 -7.70
C ARG A 173 -19.46 0.27 -7.97
N ARG A 174 -18.27 -0.18 -7.59
CA ARG A 174 -17.72 -1.46 -8.09
C ARG A 174 -17.28 -2.45 -7.01
N GLY A 175 -17.32 -2.10 -5.73
CA GLY A 175 -16.99 -3.05 -4.67
C GLY A 175 -17.44 -2.68 -3.26
N LEU A 176 -17.66 -3.71 -2.45
CA LEU A 176 -17.91 -3.62 -1.02
C LEU A 176 -16.65 -4.05 -0.28
N VAL A 177 -16.33 -3.38 0.81
CA VAL A 177 -15.26 -3.77 1.72
C VAL A 177 -15.92 -4.17 3.03
N ARG A 178 -15.40 -5.24 3.62
CA ARG A 178 -15.68 -5.57 5.00
C ARG A 178 -14.37 -5.66 5.77
N THR A 179 -14.44 -5.44 7.06
CA THR A 179 -13.36 -5.81 7.95
C THR A 179 -13.38 -7.34 8.12
N ASP A 180 -12.23 -7.95 8.36
CA ASP A 180 -12.11 -9.39 8.64
C ASP A 180 -12.82 -9.83 9.93
N THR A 181 -13.17 -8.85 10.77
CA THR A 181 -13.69 -9.02 12.12
C THR A 181 -15.20 -8.82 12.22
N ASP A 182 -15.81 -8.09 11.29
CA ASP A 182 -17.24 -7.85 11.26
C ASP A 182 -17.89 -8.56 10.05
N LEU A 183 -18.55 -9.69 10.33
CA LEU A 183 -19.30 -10.46 9.35
C LEU A 183 -20.70 -9.87 9.08
N ALA A 184 -21.07 -8.76 9.72
CA ALA A 184 -22.30 -8.05 9.39
C ALA A 184 -22.29 -7.51 7.94
N LEU A 185 -23.40 -6.89 7.53
CA LEU A 185 -23.53 -6.22 6.24
C LEU A 185 -22.32 -5.27 6.02
N PRO A 186 -21.74 -5.23 4.81
CA PRO A 186 -20.57 -4.42 4.54
C PRO A 186 -20.87 -2.95 4.79
N GLN A 187 -20.24 -2.39 5.82
CA GLN A 187 -20.37 -0.98 6.20
C GLN A 187 -19.45 -0.08 5.37
N LEU A 188 -18.58 -0.64 4.54
CA LEU A 188 -17.63 0.10 3.74
C LEU A 188 -17.79 -0.24 2.27
N ARG A 189 -17.62 0.77 1.42
CA ARG A 189 -17.55 0.59 -0.02
C ARG A 189 -16.47 1.46 -0.61
N TRP A 190 -16.05 1.10 -1.81
CA TRP A 190 -15.06 1.86 -2.55
C TRP A 190 -15.44 1.98 -4.02
N TRP A 191 -14.92 3.04 -4.64
CA TRP A 191 -15.00 3.25 -6.07
C TRP A 191 -13.77 4.03 -6.55
N ILE A 192 -13.56 4.06 -7.87
CA ILE A 192 -12.44 4.75 -8.51
C ILE A 192 -13.01 5.99 -9.18
N TRP A 193 -12.40 7.16 -8.92
CA TRP A 193 -12.81 8.43 -9.51
C TRP A 193 -12.70 8.43 -11.05
#